data_AF-A0A1H2ZHI8-F1
#
_entry.id   AF-A0A1H2ZHI8-F1
#
_cell.length_a   1.000
_cell.length_b   1.000
_cell.length_c   1.000
_cell.angle_alpha   90.00
_cell.angle_beta   90.00
_cell.angle_gamma   90.00
#
_symmetry.space_group_name_H-M   'P 1'
#
loop_
_entity.id
_entity.type
_entity.pdbx_description
1 polymer ?
#
loop_
_entity_poly.entity_id
_entity_poly.type
_entity_poly.pdbx_seq_one_letter_code
_entity_poly.pdbx_strand_id
1 'polypeptide(L)'
;MKRLFITILCIAFTNTLLFAQKADVSSKEVLIKFEIPSHLKGLKTFSYEIQDEGEYWNYENSPEHYPADEYPNLASLTDGIQISGLENVTENADLQILVGFIGNQLAVNNAMISMHGTYSILLLNKENQLLYNTNEAVTLNQVVNPKKFPMNTRGERNQTKARMLTIYTQKFLGEIQHLFKETSTQKLPFGLFKKTKGGAAEAFNTESKPLIESIIANPTDAATLDKAAAYWKSQIDVDFGKKVKSKIKSKVIYANLASVSLLKNEIENTNNYYKTVKENAGMFDLWKGDYLNVLKKRDDLEALKGQELIAVNLTPKSAYKITLDQGGTFTYKDKNIEFSKIEIDRFVPAKKSGMASLDLTVKPTIYVYENTENPIEHISAEETKIVTKDGKEIIFKKDKGAIKPYLKQTGKLLESYK
;
A
#
# COMPACT_ATOMS: atom_id res chain seq x y z
N MET A 1 -2.56 68.10 -25.28
CA MET A 1 -2.38 67.06 -26.32
C MET A 1 -0.99 66.42 -26.22
N LYS A 2 -0.79 65.45 -25.33
CA LYS A 2 0.51 64.75 -25.16
C LYS A 2 0.38 63.30 -24.65
N ARG A 3 -0.73 62.62 -24.94
CA ARG A 3 -0.97 61.24 -24.46
C ARG A 3 -1.42 60.23 -25.50
N LEU A 4 -1.53 60.59 -26.77
CA LEU A 4 -2.04 59.66 -27.80
C LEU A 4 -0.95 58.92 -28.59
N PHE A 5 0.32 59.33 -28.49
CA PHE A 5 1.40 58.77 -29.33
C PHE A 5 2.20 57.63 -28.70
N ILE A 6 1.99 57.29 -27.43
CA ILE A 6 2.75 56.23 -26.74
C ILE A 6 2.05 54.86 -26.82
N THR A 7 0.73 54.83 -27.06
CA THR A 7 -0.03 53.57 -27.04
C THR A 7 0.06 52.77 -28.36
N ILE A 8 0.45 53.40 -29.47
CA ILE A 8 0.58 52.71 -30.77
C ILE A 8 1.97 52.06 -30.95
N LEU A 9 2.97 52.46 -30.16
CA LEU A 9 4.32 51.87 -30.25
C LEU A 9 4.47 50.54 -29.47
N CYS A 10 3.54 50.22 -28.56
CA CYS A 10 3.55 48.93 -27.85
C CYS A 10 2.88 47.78 -28.64
N ILE A 11 2.18 48.08 -29.75
CA ILE A 11 1.52 47.06 -30.59
C ILE A 11 2.37 46.71 -31.82
N ALA A 12 3.40 47.50 -32.14
CA ALA A 12 4.34 47.21 -33.22
C ALA A 12 5.48 46.24 -32.83
N PHE A 13 5.56 45.80 -31.56
CA PHE A 13 6.52 44.78 -31.12
C PHE A 13 5.93 43.36 -30.97
N THR A 14 4.64 43.14 -31.25
CA THR A 14 4.01 41.81 -31.11
C THR A 14 4.02 40.95 -32.37
N ASN A 15 4.59 41.43 -33.49
CA ASN A 15 4.73 40.63 -34.71
C ASN A 15 6.06 39.85 -34.83
N THR A 16 6.87 39.81 -33.76
CA THR A 16 7.71 38.64 -33.50
C THR A 16 7.01 37.74 -32.49
N LEU A 17 5.85 37.21 -32.87
CA LEU A 17 5.41 35.90 -32.38
C LEU A 17 6.49 34.89 -32.80
N LEU A 18 7.56 34.86 -32.01
CA LEU A 18 8.54 33.80 -31.96
C LEU A 18 7.72 32.52 -31.92
N PHE A 19 7.78 31.75 -33.01
CA PHE A 19 7.35 30.37 -33.09
C PHE A 19 8.20 29.53 -32.13
N ALA A 20 8.07 29.78 -30.83
CA ALA A 20 8.74 29.06 -29.78
C ALA A 20 8.19 27.64 -29.81
N GLN A 21 9.06 26.70 -30.11
CA GLN A 21 8.67 25.31 -30.22
C GLN A 21 8.28 24.80 -28.83
N LYS A 22 7.08 24.23 -28.69
CA LYS A 22 6.63 23.64 -27.42
C LYS A 22 7.07 22.17 -27.36
N ALA A 23 7.41 21.66 -26.18
CA ALA A 23 7.56 20.23 -25.97
C ALA A 23 6.18 19.54 -25.92
N ASP A 24 6.09 18.32 -26.41
CA ASP A 24 5.07 17.34 -26.06
C ASP A 24 5.72 16.24 -25.25
N VAL A 25 5.68 16.35 -23.92
CA VAL A 25 5.99 15.20 -23.07
C VAL A 25 4.64 14.62 -22.65
N SER A 26 4.43 13.36 -23.01
CA SER A 26 3.20 12.64 -22.71
C SER A 26 3.53 11.27 -22.14
N SER A 27 2.75 10.86 -21.17
CA SER A 27 2.91 9.55 -20.55
C SER A 27 2.29 8.47 -21.41
N LYS A 28 3.03 7.38 -21.58
CA LYS A 28 2.62 6.20 -22.35
C LYS A 28 2.53 5.02 -21.40
N GLU A 29 1.54 4.16 -21.60
CA GLU A 29 1.42 2.92 -20.86
C GLU A 29 2.46 1.93 -21.37
N VAL A 30 3.30 1.44 -20.46
CA VAL A 30 4.40 0.53 -20.74
C VAL A 30 4.36 -0.59 -19.72
N LEU A 31 4.45 -1.83 -20.17
CA LEU A 31 4.55 -2.99 -19.29
C LEU A 31 5.96 -3.03 -18.68
N ILE A 32 6.07 -2.78 -17.38
CA ILE A 32 7.36 -2.84 -16.68
C ILE A 32 7.44 -4.16 -15.92
N LYS A 33 8.58 -4.84 -16.06
CA LYS A 33 8.95 -5.95 -15.20
C LYS A 33 9.73 -5.42 -14.00
N PHE A 34 9.20 -5.65 -12.81
CA PHE A 34 9.85 -5.38 -11.56
C PHE A 34 10.58 -6.63 -11.07
N GLU A 35 11.78 -6.44 -10.53
CA GLU A 35 12.48 -7.51 -9.85
C GLU A 35 11.96 -7.61 -8.42
N ILE A 36 11.11 -8.61 -8.18
CA ILE A 36 10.57 -8.88 -6.85
C ILE A 36 11.46 -9.85 -6.06
N PRO A 37 11.45 -9.79 -4.72
CA PRO A 37 12.14 -10.76 -3.87
C PRO A 37 11.77 -12.22 -4.21
N SER A 38 12.71 -13.15 -4.02
CA SER A 38 12.54 -14.57 -4.38
C SER A 38 11.31 -15.21 -3.73
N HIS A 39 11.02 -14.87 -2.48
CA HIS A 39 9.88 -15.36 -1.71
C HIS A 39 8.51 -14.83 -2.20
N LEU A 40 8.49 -13.88 -3.14
CA LEU A 40 7.28 -13.36 -3.80
C LEU A 40 7.18 -13.76 -5.27
N LYS A 41 8.14 -14.54 -5.79
CA LYS A 41 8.09 -15.01 -7.17
C LYS A 41 7.07 -16.12 -7.33
N GLY A 42 6.29 -16.03 -8.41
CA GLY A 42 5.40 -17.11 -8.84
C GLY A 42 4.19 -17.34 -7.92
N LEU A 43 3.73 -16.33 -7.19
CA LEU A 43 2.46 -16.39 -6.46
C LEU A 43 1.33 -16.71 -7.45
N LYS A 44 0.49 -17.69 -7.11
CA LYS A 44 -0.67 -18.10 -7.90
C LYS A 44 -1.97 -17.92 -7.15
N THR A 45 -1.93 -18.03 -5.83
CA THR A 45 -3.13 -17.97 -4.99
C THR A 45 -3.03 -16.85 -3.97
N PHE A 46 -4.18 -16.32 -3.57
CA PHE A 46 -4.28 -15.44 -2.42
C PHE A 46 -5.49 -15.82 -1.55
N SER A 47 -5.42 -15.50 -0.27
CA SER A 47 -6.56 -15.51 0.66
C SER A 47 -6.68 -14.13 1.30
N TYR A 48 -7.88 -13.79 1.76
CA TYR A 48 -8.08 -12.56 2.51
C TYR A 48 -9.08 -12.73 3.64
N GLU A 49 -8.88 -11.96 4.69
CA GLU A 49 -9.78 -11.82 5.82
C GLU A 49 -9.89 -10.32 6.16
N ILE A 50 -11.12 -9.84 6.35
CA ILE A 50 -11.37 -8.46 6.77
C ILE A 50 -12.12 -8.53 8.10
N GLN A 51 -11.64 -7.80 9.11
CA GLN A 51 -12.18 -7.81 10.45
C GLN A 51 -12.46 -6.38 10.93
N ASP A 52 -13.54 -6.22 11.70
CA ASP A 52 -13.89 -4.98 12.42
C ASP A 52 -13.80 -5.25 13.94
N GLU A 53 -13.43 -4.26 14.75
CA GLU A 53 -13.32 -4.35 16.22
C GLU A 53 -14.68 -4.56 16.92
N GLY A 54 -15.78 -4.39 16.19
CA GLY A 54 -17.09 -4.63 16.77
C GLY A 54 -17.24 -6.07 17.25
N GLU A 55 -17.91 -6.25 18.40
CA GLU A 55 -18.59 -7.50 18.84
C GLU A 55 -19.45 -8.17 17.74
N TYR A 56 -19.61 -7.55 16.57
CA TYR A 56 -20.63 -7.85 15.57
C TYR A 56 -20.10 -8.43 14.28
N TRP A 57 -18.79 -8.61 14.12
CA TRP A 57 -18.24 -9.07 12.84
C TRP A 57 -17.34 -10.28 12.90
N ASN A 58 -16.43 -10.39 13.88
CA ASN A 58 -15.56 -11.57 14.00
C ASN A 58 -15.15 -11.93 15.44
N TYR A 59 -15.96 -11.57 16.45
CA TYR A 59 -15.67 -11.93 17.84
C TYR A 59 -16.72 -12.87 18.41
N GLU A 60 -16.45 -14.18 18.38
CA GLU A 60 -17.21 -15.13 19.19
C GLU A 60 -16.58 -15.24 20.57
N ASN A 61 -17.25 -14.64 21.55
CA ASN A 61 -17.12 -15.06 22.94
C ASN A 61 -18.47 -15.47 23.55
N SER A 62 -19.49 -15.75 22.74
CA SER A 62 -20.73 -16.30 23.25
C SER A 62 -21.48 -17.12 22.19
N PRO A 63 -21.34 -18.46 22.21
CA PRO A 63 -22.13 -19.36 21.36
C PRO A 63 -23.64 -19.31 21.66
N GLU A 64 -24.02 -18.82 22.86
CA GLU A 64 -25.41 -18.82 23.31
C GLU A 64 -26.26 -17.67 22.72
N HIS A 65 -25.64 -16.66 22.12
CA HIS A 65 -26.35 -15.44 21.67
C HIS A 65 -26.45 -15.26 20.14
N TYR A 66 -25.81 -16.12 19.34
CA TYR A 66 -25.75 -15.93 17.89
C TYR A 66 -25.80 -17.26 17.12
N PRO A 67 -26.90 -17.57 16.41
CA PRO A 67 -26.97 -18.73 15.53
C PRO A 67 -25.89 -18.64 14.44
N ALA A 68 -25.28 -19.77 14.08
CA ALA A 68 -24.26 -19.89 13.03
C ALA A 68 -24.67 -19.29 11.65
N ASP A 69 -25.96 -19.04 11.47
CA ASP A 69 -26.58 -18.53 10.25
C ASP A 69 -26.59 -16.99 10.17
N GLU A 70 -26.21 -16.29 11.24
CA GLU A 70 -26.20 -14.81 11.32
C GLU A 70 -24.83 -14.17 11.03
N TYR A 71 -23.80 -14.96 10.75
CA TYR A 71 -22.55 -14.46 10.20
C TYR A 71 -22.67 -14.34 8.68
N PRO A 72 -22.84 -13.14 8.13
CA PRO A 72 -22.46 -12.97 6.76
C PRO A 72 -20.95 -13.17 6.66
N ASN A 73 -20.54 -14.32 6.13
CA ASN A 73 -19.26 -14.42 5.46
C ASN A 73 -19.15 -13.17 4.56
N LEU A 74 -18.08 -12.39 4.74
CA LEU A 74 -17.81 -11.15 4.01
C LEU A 74 -17.91 -11.27 2.49
N ALA A 75 -17.56 -12.44 1.96
CA ALA A 75 -17.67 -12.78 0.54
C ALA A 75 -19.12 -13.06 0.09
N SER A 76 -20.08 -13.31 0.99
CA SER A 76 -21.50 -13.43 0.65
C SER A 76 -22.22 -12.07 0.57
N LEU A 77 -21.62 -11.01 1.12
CA LEU A 77 -22.21 -9.65 1.15
C LEU A 77 -21.55 -8.65 0.19
N THR A 78 -20.42 -9.02 -0.39
CA THR A 78 -19.60 -8.17 -1.26
C THR A 78 -19.20 -8.96 -2.51
N ASP A 79 -18.70 -8.28 -3.55
CA ASP A 79 -18.12 -8.96 -4.72
C ASP A 79 -16.76 -9.62 -4.40
N GLY A 80 -16.33 -9.57 -3.13
CA GLY A 80 -15.03 -10.03 -2.65
C GLY A 80 -13.87 -9.14 -3.10
N ILE A 81 -12.66 -9.59 -2.77
CA ILE A 81 -11.41 -9.02 -3.29
C ILE A 81 -10.99 -9.81 -4.53
N GLN A 82 -10.51 -9.11 -5.54
CA GLN A 82 -9.91 -9.69 -6.74
C GLN A 82 -8.52 -9.11 -6.98
N ILE A 83 -7.55 -9.99 -7.18
CA ILE A 83 -6.20 -9.61 -7.59
C ILE A 83 -5.93 -10.27 -8.93
N SER A 84 -5.82 -9.45 -9.98
CA SER A 84 -5.58 -9.96 -11.34
C SER A 84 -4.37 -10.91 -11.37
N GLY A 85 -4.56 -12.12 -11.94
CA GLY A 85 -3.52 -13.13 -12.04
C GLY A 85 -3.33 -14.01 -10.80
N LEU A 86 -4.06 -13.77 -9.70
CA LEU A 86 -4.10 -14.65 -8.54
C LEU A 86 -5.49 -15.25 -8.36
N GLU A 87 -5.56 -16.54 -8.03
CA GLU A 87 -6.78 -17.25 -7.68
C GLU A 87 -7.09 -17.08 -6.18
N ASN A 88 -8.33 -16.78 -5.84
CA ASN A 88 -8.75 -16.69 -4.44
C ASN A 88 -9.00 -18.09 -3.86
N VAL A 89 -8.31 -18.44 -2.78
CA VAL A 89 -8.45 -19.71 -2.07
C VAL A 89 -8.69 -19.45 -0.58
N THR A 90 -9.33 -20.39 0.12
CA THR A 90 -9.69 -20.23 1.53
C THR A 90 -8.55 -20.61 2.49
N GLU A 91 -7.63 -21.47 2.08
CA GLU A 91 -6.53 -21.97 2.92
C GLU A 91 -5.25 -22.14 2.11
N ASN A 92 -4.10 -22.12 2.79
CA ASN A 92 -2.77 -22.36 2.20
C ASN A 92 -2.44 -21.48 0.98
N ALA A 93 -2.92 -20.24 0.98
CA ALA A 93 -2.64 -19.28 -0.07
C ALA A 93 -1.15 -18.87 -0.11
N ASP A 94 -0.63 -18.60 -1.30
CA ASP A 94 0.73 -18.07 -1.47
C ASP A 94 0.88 -16.68 -0.83
N LEU A 95 -0.17 -15.86 -0.94
CA LEU A 95 -0.31 -14.53 -0.33
C LEU A 95 -1.54 -14.50 0.59
N GLN A 96 -1.36 -14.15 1.85
CA GLN A 96 -2.45 -13.96 2.80
C GLN A 96 -2.62 -12.47 3.13
N ILE A 97 -3.86 -11.99 3.11
CA ILE A 97 -4.21 -10.59 3.32
C ILE A 97 -5.10 -10.49 4.54
N LEU A 98 -4.59 -9.93 5.63
CA LEU A 98 -5.39 -9.71 6.84
C LEU A 98 -5.64 -8.22 7.02
N VAL A 99 -6.90 -7.85 7.12
CA VAL A 99 -7.33 -6.47 7.30
C VAL A 99 -8.06 -6.34 8.62
N GLY A 100 -7.67 -5.35 9.41
CA GLY A 100 -8.36 -4.93 10.62
C GLY A 100 -8.86 -3.50 10.48
N PHE A 101 -10.09 -3.24 10.85
CA PHE A 101 -10.63 -1.89 11.03
C PHE A 101 -11.08 -1.67 12.48
N ILE A 102 -10.68 -0.54 13.06
CA ILE A 102 -11.12 -0.04 14.37
C ILE A 102 -11.74 1.33 14.14
N GLY A 103 -13.04 1.52 14.32
CA GLY A 103 -13.64 2.81 14.01
C GLY A 103 -15.03 3.05 14.55
N ASN A 104 -15.57 4.21 14.19
CA ASN A 104 -16.91 4.62 14.59
C ASN A 104 -18.00 3.88 13.79
N GLN A 105 -19.23 4.00 14.27
CA GLN A 105 -20.40 3.55 13.54
C GLN A 105 -20.64 4.40 12.28
N LEU A 106 -21.32 3.83 11.29
CA LEU A 106 -21.70 4.54 10.07
C LEU A 106 -22.50 5.80 10.40
N ALA A 107 -22.01 6.95 9.93
CA ALA A 107 -22.68 8.23 10.01
C ALA A 107 -23.22 8.62 8.62
N VAL A 108 -24.45 9.15 8.59
CA VAL A 108 -25.08 9.64 7.36
C VAL A 108 -25.19 11.16 7.45
N ASN A 109 -24.59 11.86 6.50
CA ASN A 109 -24.67 13.31 6.40
C ASN A 109 -24.65 13.74 4.93
N ASN A 110 -25.48 14.71 4.54
CA ASN A 110 -25.50 15.29 3.19
C ASN A 110 -25.45 14.26 2.05
N ALA A 111 -26.31 13.25 2.09
CA ALA A 111 -26.37 12.14 1.12
C ALA A 111 -25.08 11.29 0.99
N MET A 112 -24.21 11.36 2.01
CA MET A 112 -23.01 10.53 2.13
C MET A 112 -23.11 9.62 3.36
N ILE A 113 -22.68 8.38 3.18
CA ILE A 113 -22.40 7.43 4.26
C ILE A 113 -20.91 7.53 4.53
N SER A 114 -20.56 7.75 5.80
CA SER A 114 -19.18 7.94 6.23
C SER A 114 -18.82 7.01 7.38
N MET A 115 -17.58 6.57 7.38
CA MET A 115 -16.97 5.79 8.45
C MET A 115 -15.55 6.31 8.68
N HIS A 116 -15.20 6.55 9.94
CA HIS A 116 -13.90 7.01 10.34
C HIS A 116 -13.29 6.02 11.32
N GLY A 117 -12.01 5.72 11.12
CA GLY A 117 -11.31 4.81 12.00
C GLY A 117 -9.88 4.58 11.53
N THR A 118 -9.32 3.54 12.09
CA THR A 118 -7.96 3.06 11.89
C THR A 118 -8.04 1.81 11.04
N TYR A 119 -7.47 1.85 9.84
CA TYR A 119 -7.37 0.73 8.92
C TYR A 119 -5.97 0.14 9.00
N SER A 120 -5.91 -1.15 9.31
CA SER A 120 -4.68 -1.93 9.40
C SER A 120 -4.71 -3.04 8.38
N ILE A 121 -3.58 -3.30 7.72
CA ILE A 121 -3.43 -4.41 6.79
C ILE A 121 -2.09 -5.09 7.00
N LEU A 122 -2.11 -6.41 6.93
CA LEU A 122 -0.95 -7.29 6.91
C LEU A 122 -0.97 -8.08 5.61
N LEU A 123 0.14 -8.08 4.90
CA LEU A 123 0.41 -9.01 3.81
C LEU A 123 1.43 -10.02 4.30
N LEU A 124 1.08 -11.30 4.17
CA LEU A 124 1.91 -12.41 4.60
C LEU A 124 2.11 -13.38 3.44
N ASN A 125 3.22 -14.11 3.43
CA ASN A 125 3.36 -15.25 2.54
C ASN A 125 2.79 -16.53 3.16
N LYS A 126 2.81 -17.65 2.43
CA LYS A 126 2.38 -18.97 2.89
C LYS A 126 3.10 -19.49 4.16
N GLU A 127 4.26 -18.95 4.49
CA GLU A 127 5.02 -19.28 5.71
C GLU A 127 4.67 -18.32 6.87
N ASN A 128 3.59 -17.54 6.71
CA ASN A 128 3.14 -16.46 7.59
C ASN A 128 4.22 -15.39 7.85
N GLN A 129 5.16 -15.20 6.92
CA GLN A 129 6.17 -14.17 7.04
C GLN A 129 5.62 -12.82 6.59
N LEU A 130 5.84 -11.77 7.40
CA LEU A 130 5.35 -10.43 7.13
C LEU A 130 6.08 -9.77 5.97
N LEU A 131 5.33 -9.52 4.91
CA LEU A 131 5.78 -8.85 3.69
C LEU A 131 5.57 -7.35 3.78
N TYR A 132 4.41 -6.95 4.29
CA TYR A 132 4.01 -5.56 4.37
C TYR A 132 3.01 -5.36 5.49
N ASN A 133 3.15 -4.27 6.23
CA ASN A 133 2.10 -3.78 7.09
C ASN A 133 1.92 -2.28 6.93
N THR A 134 0.68 -1.83 7.07
CA THR A 134 0.41 -0.43 7.35
C THR A 134 -0.71 -0.31 8.36
N ASN A 135 -0.73 0.85 9.00
CA ASN A 135 -1.79 1.29 9.87
C ASN A 135 -2.02 2.78 9.58
N GLU A 136 -3.22 3.11 9.12
CA GLU A 136 -3.58 4.47 8.74
C GLU A 136 -4.95 4.88 9.25
N ALA A 137 -5.07 6.15 9.66
CA ALA A 137 -6.35 6.76 9.94
C ALA A 137 -7.05 7.06 8.61
N VAL A 138 -8.27 6.54 8.44
CA VAL A 138 -9.03 6.63 7.20
C VAL A 138 -10.40 7.22 7.45
N THR A 139 -10.89 7.96 6.44
CA THR A 139 -12.28 8.38 6.36
C THR A 139 -12.85 7.81 5.06
N LEU A 140 -13.68 6.78 5.21
CA LEU A 140 -14.34 6.11 4.10
C LEU A 140 -15.66 6.81 3.83
N ASN A 141 -15.87 7.22 2.59
CA ASN A 141 -17.05 7.95 2.16
C ASN A 141 -17.69 7.24 0.97
N GLN A 142 -19.01 7.06 1.00
CA GLN A 142 -19.80 6.54 -0.11
C GLN A 142 -21.05 7.38 -0.30
N VAL A 143 -21.46 7.55 -1.55
CA VAL A 143 -22.75 8.18 -1.85
C VAL A 143 -23.87 7.24 -1.38
N VAL A 144 -24.88 7.78 -0.70
CA VAL A 144 -26.05 7.01 -0.27
C VAL A 144 -26.71 6.36 -1.49
N ASN A 145 -26.77 5.03 -1.47
CA ASN A 145 -27.42 4.25 -2.50
C ASN A 145 -28.03 3.01 -1.83
N PRO A 146 -29.34 2.97 -1.56
CA PRO A 146 -29.96 1.88 -0.81
C PRO A 146 -29.77 0.48 -1.43
N LYS A 147 -29.55 0.40 -2.76
CA LYS A 147 -29.28 -0.88 -3.44
C LYS A 147 -27.85 -1.37 -3.17
N LYS A 148 -26.89 -0.45 -3.11
CA LYS A 148 -25.46 -0.76 -2.94
C LYS A 148 -25.00 -0.67 -1.48
N PHE A 149 -25.62 0.18 -0.68
CA PHE A 149 -25.30 0.48 0.71
C PHE A 149 -26.60 0.61 1.50
N PRO A 150 -27.27 -0.52 1.83
CA PRO A 150 -28.51 -0.52 2.59
C PRO A 150 -28.25 -0.12 4.06
N MET A 151 -29.19 0.58 4.68
CA MET A 151 -28.97 1.24 5.98
C MET A 151 -30.16 1.14 6.95
N ASN A 152 -31.22 0.42 6.61
CA ASN A 152 -32.50 0.47 7.33
C ASN A 152 -32.50 -0.44 8.56
N THR A 153 -31.74 -1.53 8.54
CA THR A 153 -31.62 -2.48 9.66
C THR A 153 -30.18 -2.58 10.15
N ARG A 154 -29.99 -3.17 11.33
CA ARG A 154 -28.65 -3.45 11.86
C ARG A 154 -27.82 -4.34 10.93
N GLY A 155 -28.42 -5.41 10.41
CA GLY A 155 -27.77 -6.31 9.44
C GLY A 155 -27.40 -5.59 8.15
N GLU A 156 -28.29 -4.75 7.62
CA GLU A 156 -27.99 -3.92 6.44
C GLU A 156 -26.85 -2.92 6.69
N ARG A 157 -26.79 -2.30 7.87
CA ARG A 157 -25.68 -1.40 8.23
C ARG A 157 -24.35 -2.15 8.31
N ASN A 158 -24.33 -3.38 8.84
CA ASN A 158 -23.14 -4.23 8.83
C ASN A 158 -22.73 -4.60 7.39
N GLN A 159 -23.69 -4.90 6.52
CA GLN A 159 -23.43 -5.11 5.09
C GLN A 159 -22.83 -3.88 4.41
N THR A 160 -23.30 -2.68 4.74
CA THR A 160 -22.72 -1.44 4.21
C THR A 160 -21.29 -1.22 4.68
N LYS A 161 -21.01 -1.41 5.98
CA LYS A 161 -19.63 -1.36 6.49
C LYS A 161 -18.72 -2.33 5.73
N ALA A 162 -19.20 -3.55 5.54
CA ALA A 162 -18.50 -4.58 4.79
C ALA A 162 -18.08 -4.13 3.41
N ARG A 163 -19.06 -3.66 2.64
CA ARG A 163 -18.85 -3.20 1.27
C ARG A 163 -17.89 -2.01 1.24
N MET A 164 -18.00 -1.07 2.17
CA MET A 164 -17.09 0.07 2.27
C MET A 164 -15.65 -0.38 2.54
N LEU A 165 -15.44 -1.31 3.47
CA LEU A 165 -14.12 -1.85 3.80
C LEU A 165 -13.53 -2.69 2.66
N THR A 166 -14.32 -3.55 2.02
CA THR A 166 -13.87 -4.35 0.85
C THR A 166 -13.49 -3.44 -0.31
N ILE A 167 -14.27 -2.40 -0.62
CA ILE A 167 -13.94 -1.43 -1.66
C ILE A 167 -12.62 -0.71 -1.33
N TYR A 168 -12.45 -0.29 -0.07
CA TYR A 168 -11.22 0.36 0.35
C TYR A 168 -10.01 -0.57 0.26
N THR A 169 -10.15 -1.79 0.75
CA THR A 169 -9.13 -2.86 0.69
C THR A 169 -8.73 -3.15 -0.75
N GLN A 170 -9.70 -3.31 -1.67
CA GLN A 170 -9.44 -3.54 -3.09
C GLN A 170 -8.64 -2.40 -3.72
N LYS A 171 -9.00 -1.15 -3.39
CA LYS A 171 -8.28 0.03 -3.87
C LYS A 171 -6.84 0.04 -3.33
N PHE A 172 -6.69 -0.18 -2.03
CA PHE A 172 -5.39 -0.20 -1.36
C PHE A 172 -4.47 -1.28 -1.94
N LEU A 173 -4.97 -2.51 -2.10
CA LEU A 173 -4.23 -3.60 -2.75
C LEU A 173 -3.82 -3.25 -4.18
N GLY A 174 -4.65 -2.52 -4.93
CA GLY A 174 -4.30 -2.01 -6.25
C GLY A 174 -3.14 -1.02 -6.25
N GLU A 175 -2.97 -0.24 -5.17
CA GLU A 175 -1.87 0.71 -4.99
C GLU A 175 -0.56 0.03 -4.62
N ILE A 176 -0.62 -1.10 -3.89
CA ILE A 176 0.56 -1.86 -3.43
C ILE A 176 0.85 -3.14 -4.22
N GLN A 177 0.10 -3.42 -5.30
CA GLN A 177 0.25 -4.66 -6.07
C GLN A 177 1.64 -4.86 -6.68
N HIS A 178 2.43 -3.78 -6.84
CA HIS A 178 3.81 -3.86 -7.32
C HIS A 178 4.70 -4.66 -6.37
N LEU A 179 4.34 -4.78 -5.10
CA LEU A 179 5.11 -5.56 -4.12
C LEU A 179 5.08 -7.06 -4.43
N PHE A 180 4.00 -7.56 -5.02
CA PHE A 180 3.75 -8.99 -5.21
C PHE A 180 3.41 -9.38 -6.65
N LYS A 181 3.61 -8.48 -7.62
CA LYS A 181 3.50 -8.76 -9.05
C LYS A 181 4.78 -8.39 -9.78
N GLU A 182 5.31 -9.35 -10.53
CA GLU A 182 6.49 -9.14 -11.38
C GLU A 182 6.24 -8.14 -12.49
N THR A 183 5.00 -8.00 -12.97
CA THR A 183 4.69 -7.13 -14.10
C THR A 183 3.54 -6.20 -13.78
N SER A 184 3.67 -4.94 -14.19
CA SER A 184 2.55 -4.02 -14.18
C SER A 184 2.67 -2.95 -15.25
N THR A 185 1.53 -2.56 -15.80
CA THR A 185 1.44 -1.43 -16.71
C THR A 185 1.68 -0.14 -15.93
N GLN A 186 2.72 0.59 -16.30
CA GLN A 186 3.09 1.88 -15.71
C GLN A 186 3.06 2.97 -16.77
N LYS A 187 2.83 4.20 -16.32
CA LYS A 187 2.91 5.38 -17.19
C LYS A 187 4.36 5.86 -17.22
N LEU A 188 4.99 5.84 -18.39
CA LEU A 188 6.32 6.40 -18.62
C LEU A 188 6.26 7.61 -19.56
N PRO A 189 6.81 8.76 -19.15
CA PRO A 189 6.86 9.94 -20.01
C PRO A 189 7.82 9.78 -21.19
N PHE A 190 7.37 10.16 -22.39
CA PHE A 190 8.20 10.32 -23.58
C PHE A 190 7.96 11.69 -24.23
N GLY A 191 9.03 12.29 -24.72
CA GLY A 191 9.10 13.62 -25.28
C GLY A 191 9.28 13.65 -26.79
N LEU A 192 8.50 14.51 -27.45
CA LEU A 192 8.66 14.95 -28.85
C LEU A 192 8.56 16.48 -28.92
N PHE A 193 9.06 17.09 -29.99
CA PHE A 193 8.87 18.52 -30.25
C PHE A 193 7.54 18.78 -30.98
N LYS A 194 6.76 19.79 -30.57
CA LYS A 194 5.51 20.18 -31.27
C LYS A 194 5.79 21.07 -32.46
N LYS A 195 4.92 21.02 -33.48
CA LYS A 195 4.90 21.97 -34.61
C LYS A 195 6.28 22.12 -35.29
N THR A 196 6.96 20.99 -35.51
CA THR A 196 8.24 20.93 -36.25
C THR A 196 8.01 21.25 -37.72
N LYS A 197 8.92 22.05 -38.29
CA LYS A 197 9.00 22.35 -39.73
C LYS A 197 10.49 22.43 -40.09
N GLY A 198 11.05 21.35 -40.62
CA GLY A 198 12.47 21.19 -40.94
C GLY A 198 13.40 21.12 -39.73
N GLY A 199 14.67 20.84 -40.02
CA GLY A 199 15.79 20.96 -39.09
C GLY A 199 15.87 19.86 -38.02
N ALA A 200 16.77 20.07 -37.05
CA ALA A 200 17.12 19.07 -36.04
C ALA A 200 15.92 18.59 -35.19
N ALA A 201 14.94 19.46 -34.92
CA ALA A 201 13.76 19.09 -34.16
C ALA A 201 12.82 18.14 -34.93
N GLU A 202 12.70 18.30 -36.25
CA GLU A 202 11.95 17.35 -37.09
C GLU A 202 12.70 16.03 -37.22
N ALA A 203 14.01 16.08 -37.51
CA ALA A 203 14.86 14.90 -37.55
C ALA A 203 14.81 14.10 -36.23
N PHE A 204 14.80 14.82 -35.09
CA PHE A 204 14.62 14.23 -33.78
C PHE A 204 13.31 13.46 -33.66
N ASN A 205 12.20 14.04 -34.10
CA ASN A 205 10.91 13.39 -34.04
C ASN A 205 10.83 12.19 -34.99
N THR A 206 11.39 12.30 -36.20
CA THR A 206 11.40 11.22 -37.20
C THR A 206 12.11 9.97 -36.68
N GLU A 207 13.23 10.13 -35.96
CA GLU A 207 13.95 9.02 -35.34
C GLU A 207 13.34 8.57 -34.00
N SER A 208 12.91 9.51 -33.16
CA SER A 208 12.43 9.18 -31.81
C SER A 208 11.08 8.47 -31.81
N LYS A 209 10.19 8.84 -32.73
CA LYS A 209 8.83 8.28 -32.77
C LYS A 209 8.81 6.75 -32.97
N PRO A 210 9.50 6.17 -33.97
CA PRO A 210 9.56 4.72 -34.13
C PRO A 210 10.28 4.03 -32.96
N LEU A 211 11.28 4.67 -32.35
CA LEU A 211 11.94 4.13 -31.15
C LEU A 211 10.97 4.06 -29.97
N ILE A 212 10.20 5.12 -29.70
CA ILE A 212 9.19 5.15 -28.64
C ILE A 212 8.12 4.08 -28.89
N GLU A 213 7.62 3.97 -30.12
CA GLU A 213 6.62 2.97 -30.48
C GLU A 213 7.16 1.53 -30.30
N SER A 214 8.41 1.28 -30.66
CA SER A 214 9.07 -0.02 -30.47
C SER A 214 9.27 -0.35 -28.99
N ILE A 215 9.66 0.63 -28.16
CA ILE A 215 9.79 0.46 -26.70
C ILE A 215 8.43 0.14 -26.07
N ILE A 216 7.36 0.83 -26.48
CA ILE A 216 6.01 0.55 -25.95
C ILE A 216 5.56 -0.87 -26.32
N ALA A 217 5.86 -1.31 -27.55
CA ALA A 217 5.50 -2.64 -28.02
C ALA A 217 6.31 -3.77 -27.36
N ASN A 218 7.60 -3.55 -27.11
CA ASN A 218 8.49 -4.52 -26.47
C ASN A 218 9.49 -3.82 -25.52
N PRO A 219 9.08 -3.54 -24.27
CA PRO A 219 9.86 -2.72 -23.34
C PRO A 219 11.09 -3.42 -22.76
N THR A 220 11.29 -4.70 -23.06
CA THR A 220 12.43 -5.50 -22.60
C THR A 220 13.46 -5.77 -23.69
N ASP A 221 13.25 -5.27 -24.92
CA ASP A 221 14.21 -5.44 -26.02
C ASP A 221 15.46 -4.59 -25.80
N ALA A 222 16.52 -5.24 -25.32
CA ALA A 222 17.80 -4.59 -25.03
C ALA A 222 18.37 -3.85 -26.25
N ALA A 223 18.23 -4.40 -27.47
CA ALA A 223 18.77 -3.78 -28.68
C ALA A 223 18.06 -2.46 -29.00
N THR A 224 16.73 -2.43 -28.90
CA THR A 224 15.94 -1.20 -29.06
C THR A 224 16.24 -0.18 -27.96
N LEU A 225 16.33 -0.62 -26.70
CA LEU A 225 16.65 0.25 -25.57
C LEU A 225 18.05 0.89 -25.71
N ASP A 226 19.06 0.11 -26.12
CA ASP A 226 20.42 0.61 -26.34
C ASP A 226 20.49 1.56 -27.52
N LYS A 227 19.82 1.24 -28.64
CA LYS A 227 19.71 2.13 -29.80
C LYS A 227 19.08 3.46 -29.41
N ALA A 228 17.98 3.42 -28.64
CA ALA A 228 17.29 4.62 -28.20
C ALA A 228 18.14 5.46 -27.22
N ALA A 229 18.78 4.82 -26.24
CA ALA A 229 19.69 5.48 -25.32
C ALA A 229 20.86 6.16 -26.03
N ALA A 230 21.53 5.46 -26.96
CA ALA A 230 22.62 6.01 -27.76
C ALA A 230 22.15 7.19 -28.62
N TYR A 231 21.00 7.03 -29.29
CA TYR A 231 20.42 8.10 -30.09
C TYR A 231 20.14 9.34 -29.25
N TRP A 232 19.37 9.26 -28.17
CA TRP A 232 19.02 10.45 -27.38
C TRP A 232 20.22 11.06 -26.65
N LYS A 233 21.22 10.26 -26.24
CA LYS A 233 22.50 10.80 -25.72
C LYS A 233 23.21 11.64 -26.77
N SER A 234 23.24 11.21 -28.04
CA SER A 234 23.85 11.97 -29.14
C SER A 234 23.17 13.32 -29.39
N GLN A 235 21.93 13.49 -28.97
CA GLN A 235 21.16 14.73 -29.17
C GLN A 235 21.40 15.78 -28.07
N ILE A 236 22.12 15.43 -26.99
CA ILE A 236 22.36 16.34 -25.84
C ILE A 236 23.07 17.62 -26.29
N ASP A 237 24.02 17.53 -27.22
CA ASP A 237 24.84 18.68 -27.66
C ASP A 237 24.44 19.25 -29.03
N VAL A 238 23.48 18.63 -29.72
CA VAL A 238 23.00 19.09 -31.03
C VAL A 238 22.38 20.49 -30.92
N ASP A 239 22.70 21.38 -31.86
CA ASP A 239 22.03 22.68 -31.96
C ASP A 239 20.65 22.53 -32.62
N PHE A 240 19.60 22.76 -31.84
CA PHE A 240 18.21 22.77 -32.32
C PHE A 240 17.77 24.15 -32.84
N GLY A 241 18.70 25.10 -32.88
CA GLY A 241 18.49 26.47 -33.32
C GLY A 241 17.73 27.31 -32.31
N LYS A 242 17.70 28.63 -32.56
CA LYS A 242 17.13 29.64 -31.63
C LYS A 242 15.63 29.48 -31.33
N LYS A 243 14.90 28.69 -32.12
CA LYS A 243 13.45 28.43 -31.93
C LYS A 243 13.17 27.41 -30.82
N VAL A 244 14.15 26.58 -30.47
CA VAL A 244 14.05 25.60 -29.39
C VAL A 244 14.82 26.12 -28.19
N LYS A 245 14.11 26.51 -27.13
CA LYS A 245 14.74 26.94 -25.88
C LYS A 245 15.49 25.76 -25.25
N SER A 246 16.66 26.01 -24.67
CA SER A 246 17.46 24.97 -23.96
C SER A 246 16.63 24.18 -22.96
N LYS A 247 15.78 24.84 -22.16
CA LYS A 247 14.87 24.18 -21.22
C LYS A 247 13.92 23.17 -21.89
N ILE A 248 13.43 23.49 -23.08
CA ILE A 248 12.52 22.62 -23.84
C ILE A 248 13.27 21.43 -24.44
N LYS A 249 14.45 21.68 -25.00
CA LYS A 249 15.38 20.64 -25.46
C LYS A 249 15.70 19.65 -24.34
N SER A 250 16.18 20.14 -23.20
CA SER A 250 16.53 19.30 -22.05
C SER A 250 15.32 18.51 -21.56
N LYS A 251 14.16 19.15 -21.44
CA LYS A 251 12.93 18.44 -21.05
C LYS A 251 12.59 17.26 -21.97
N VAL A 252 12.69 17.43 -23.29
CA VAL A 252 12.36 16.36 -24.26
C VAL A 252 13.38 15.23 -24.21
N ILE A 253 14.66 15.56 -24.31
CA ILE A 253 15.75 14.57 -24.40
C ILE A 253 15.86 13.78 -23.10
N TYR A 254 15.90 14.47 -21.95
CA TYR A 254 16.11 13.81 -20.66
C TYR A 254 14.88 13.03 -20.19
N ALA A 255 13.66 13.36 -20.65
CA ALA A 255 12.49 12.50 -20.39
C ALA A 255 12.66 11.14 -21.09
N ASN A 256 13.06 11.15 -22.37
CA ASN A 256 13.31 9.91 -23.09
C ASN A 256 14.44 9.09 -22.45
N LEU A 257 15.54 9.74 -22.08
CA LEU A 257 16.66 9.09 -21.39
C LEU A 257 16.27 8.53 -20.01
N ALA A 258 15.53 9.27 -19.20
CA ALA A 258 15.07 8.80 -17.89
C ALA A 258 14.18 7.56 -18.02
N SER A 259 13.27 7.55 -18.99
CA SER A 259 12.38 6.41 -19.25
C SER A 259 13.14 5.17 -19.72
N VAL A 260 14.09 5.30 -20.65
CA VAL A 260 14.87 4.14 -21.09
C VAL A 260 15.85 3.66 -20.03
N SER A 261 16.55 4.54 -19.31
CA SER A 261 17.41 4.10 -18.19
C SER A 261 16.60 3.39 -17.10
N LEU A 262 15.35 3.81 -16.86
CA LEU A 262 14.45 3.11 -15.94
C LEU A 262 14.15 1.69 -16.43
N LEU A 263 13.78 1.52 -17.70
CA LEU A 263 13.52 0.20 -18.29
C LEU A 263 14.75 -0.71 -18.31
N LYS A 264 15.95 -0.12 -18.42
CA LYS A 264 17.23 -0.82 -18.34
C LYS A 264 17.72 -1.09 -16.90
N ASN A 265 16.97 -0.69 -15.88
CA ASN A 265 17.36 -0.77 -14.48
C ASN A 265 18.67 -0.01 -14.14
N GLU A 266 18.98 1.06 -14.86
CA GLU A 266 20.18 1.90 -14.65
C GLU A 266 19.89 3.00 -13.61
N ILE A 267 19.83 2.63 -12.33
CA ILE A 267 19.33 3.47 -11.23
C ILE A 267 19.96 4.86 -11.18
N GLU A 268 21.30 4.93 -11.25
CA GLU A 268 22.02 6.19 -11.18
C GLU A 268 21.67 7.11 -12.35
N ASN A 269 21.64 6.56 -13.56
CA ASN A 269 21.27 7.31 -14.77
C ASN A 269 19.81 7.77 -14.70
N THR A 270 18.89 6.91 -14.27
CA THR A 270 17.48 7.28 -14.10
C THR A 270 17.33 8.46 -13.15
N ASN A 271 17.98 8.42 -11.99
CA ASN A 271 17.90 9.49 -10.99
C ASN A 271 18.52 10.80 -11.52
N ASN A 272 19.68 10.72 -12.18
CA ASN A 272 20.36 11.88 -12.76
C ASN A 272 19.53 12.54 -13.88
N TYR A 273 19.01 11.74 -14.81
CA TYR A 273 18.17 12.25 -15.90
C TYR A 273 16.85 12.79 -15.39
N TYR A 274 16.19 12.10 -14.45
CA TYR A 274 14.96 12.59 -13.82
C TYR A 274 15.15 13.94 -13.12
N LYS A 275 16.28 14.15 -12.43
CA LYS A 275 16.62 15.44 -11.82
C LYS A 275 16.67 16.55 -12.87
N THR A 276 17.37 16.34 -13.98
CA THR A 276 17.42 17.30 -15.09
C THR A 276 16.04 17.58 -15.68
N VAL A 277 15.20 16.55 -15.84
CA VAL A 277 13.81 16.71 -16.30
C VAL A 277 13.01 17.59 -15.34
N LYS A 278 13.13 17.35 -14.03
CA LYS A 278 12.42 18.09 -12.98
C LYS A 278 12.79 19.58 -12.97
N GLU A 279 14.08 19.90 -13.09
CA GLU A 279 14.58 21.29 -13.16
C GLU A 279 14.06 22.01 -14.42
N ASN A 280 13.83 21.27 -15.50
CA ASN A 280 13.38 21.79 -16.79
C ASN A 280 11.87 21.65 -17.04
N ALA A 281 11.12 21.07 -16.11
CA ALA A 281 9.67 21.00 -16.15
C ALA A 281 9.02 22.33 -15.73
N GLY A 282 7.78 22.55 -16.19
CA GLY A 282 6.88 23.58 -15.71
C GLY A 282 6.04 23.09 -14.53
N MET A 283 5.41 24.03 -13.82
CA MET A 283 4.52 23.69 -12.70
C MET A 283 3.36 22.78 -13.12
N PHE A 284 2.80 23.01 -14.31
CA PHE A 284 1.65 22.28 -14.90
C PHE A 284 2.01 20.98 -15.62
N ASP A 285 3.28 20.57 -15.61
CA ASP A 285 3.69 19.29 -16.18
C ASP A 285 3.31 18.14 -15.23
N LEU A 286 2.08 17.63 -15.37
CA LEU A 286 1.53 16.59 -14.48
C LEU A 286 2.22 15.22 -14.66
N TRP A 287 2.75 14.95 -15.84
CA TRP A 287 3.46 13.70 -16.18
C TRP A 287 4.72 13.46 -15.33
N LYS A 288 5.23 14.47 -14.60
CA LYS A 288 6.32 14.28 -13.63
C LYS A 288 5.94 13.38 -12.46
N GLY A 289 4.65 13.32 -12.12
CA GLY A 289 4.12 12.43 -11.09
C GLY A 289 4.21 10.96 -11.49
N ASP A 290 4.18 10.67 -12.79
CA ASP A 290 4.28 9.30 -13.30
C ASP A 290 5.67 8.70 -13.02
N TYR A 291 6.76 9.47 -13.20
CA TYR A 291 8.10 9.02 -12.78
C TYR A 291 8.17 8.73 -11.28
N LEU A 292 7.65 9.65 -10.45
CA LEU A 292 7.69 9.48 -8.99
C LEU A 292 6.97 8.21 -8.56
N ASN A 293 5.84 7.90 -9.19
CA ASN A 293 5.10 6.68 -8.89
C ASN A 293 5.92 5.44 -9.22
N VAL A 294 6.58 5.38 -10.38
CA VAL A 294 7.39 4.21 -10.76
C VAL A 294 8.65 4.09 -9.89
N LEU A 295 9.31 5.21 -9.59
CA LEU A 295 10.47 5.23 -8.70
C LEU A 295 10.12 4.79 -7.29
N LYS A 296 9.00 5.26 -6.73
CA LYS A 296 8.50 4.82 -5.42
C LYS A 296 8.30 3.30 -5.39
N LYS A 297 7.62 2.75 -6.39
CA LYS A 297 7.37 1.30 -6.48
C LYS A 297 8.66 0.48 -6.51
N ARG A 298 9.67 0.96 -7.25
CA ARG A 298 10.99 0.34 -7.29
C ARG A 298 11.67 0.40 -5.91
N ASP A 299 11.66 1.57 -5.29
CA ASP A 299 12.31 1.78 -3.99
C ASP A 299 11.65 0.93 -2.89
N ASP A 300 10.31 0.78 -2.93
CA ASP A 300 9.57 -0.12 -2.04
C ASP A 300 10.03 -1.59 -2.22
N LEU A 301 10.27 -2.04 -3.46
CA LEU A 301 10.74 -3.40 -3.74
C LEU A 301 12.19 -3.65 -3.32
N GLU A 302 13.07 -2.67 -3.52
CA GLU A 302 14.46 -2.74 -3.04
C GLU A 302 14.51 -2.83 -1.51
N ALA A 303 13.64 -2.10 -0.81
CA ALA A 303 13.52 -2.21 0.64
C ALA A 303 13.14 -3.63 1.09
N LEU A 304 12.25 -4.31 0.35
CA LEU A 304 11.86 -5.70 0.64
C LEU A 304 12.96 -6.71 0.37
N LYS A 305 13.80 -6.51 -0.66
CA LYS A 305 14.92 -7.44 -0.96
C LYS A 305 15.95 -7.49 0.17
N GLY A 306 16.14 -6.38 0.89
CA GLY A 306 17.12 -6.26 1.97
C GLY A 306 16.62 -6.66 3.35
N GLN A 307 15.34 -7.02 3.50
CA GLN A 307 14.72 -7.24 4.80
C GLN A 307 14.69 -8.73 5.19
N GLU A 308 15.12 -9.03 6.41
CA GLU A 308 14.85 -10.33 7.04
C GLU A 308 13.36 -10.40 7.39
N LEU A 309 12.64 -11.36 6.79
CA LEU A 309 11.21 -11.46 7.00
C LEU A 309 10.89 -12.07 8.36
N ILE A 310 9.93 -11.46 9.06
CA ILE A 310 9.52 -11.89 10.39
C ILE A 310 8.35 -12.84 10.23
N ALA A 311 8.50 -14.09 10.67
CA ALA A 311 7.38 -15.02 10.78
C ALA A 311 6.40 -14.53 11.87
N VAL A 312 5.13 -14.46 11.53
CA VAL A 312 4.03 -14.05 12.39
C VAL A 312 3.20 -15.30 12.67
N ASN A 313 2.98 -15.74 13.92
CA ASN A 313 1.92 -16.73 14.10
C ASN A 313 0.56 -16.02 14.07
N LEU A 314 -0.30 -16.59 13.26
CA LEU A 314 -1.71 -16.24 13.19
C LEU A 314 -2.46 -17.27 14.03
N THR A 315 -3.19 -16.82 15.04
CA THR A 315 -4.23 -17.64 15.67
C THR A 315 -5.52 -17.43 14.86
N PRO A 316 -6.33 -18.48 14.61
CA PRO A 316 -7.04 -18.66 13.33
C PRO A 316 -8.20 -17.71 13.03
N LYS A 317 -8.49 -16.71 13.87
CA LYS A 317 -9.72 -15.90 13.76
C LYS A 317 -9.60 -14.45 14.26
N SER A 318 -8.42 -13.93 14.63
CA SER A 318 -8.33 -12.53 15.07
C SER A 318 -6.97 -11.88 14.81
N ALA A 319 -6.98 -10.75 14.10
CA ALA A 319 -5.83 -9.85 14.03
C ALA A 319 -5.54 -9.19 15.40
N TYR A 320 -6.47 -9.20 16.35
CA TYR A 320 -6.44 -8.38 17.56
C TYR A 320 -6.03 -9.11 18.84
N LYS A 321 -5.94 -10.45 18.84
CA LYS A 321 -5.63 -11.25 20.04
C LYS A 321 -4.64 -12.37 19.80
N ILE A 322 -3.94 -12.76 20.86
CA ILE A 322 -3.12 -13.97 20.94
C ILE A 322 -3.90 -14.97 21.79
N THR A 323 -4.14 -16.16 21.28
CA THR A 323 -4.90 -17.21 21.99
C THR A 323 -4.02 -18.39 22.37
N LEU A 324 -4.15 -18.87 23.62
CA LEU A 324 -3.57 -20.11 24.10
C LEU A 324 -4.68 -21.10 24.44
N ASP A 325 -4.82 -22.16 23.64
CA ASP A 325 -5.87 -23.17 23.82
C ASP A 325 -5.36 -24.46 24.49
N GLN A 326 -4.17 -24.43 25.11
CA GLN A 326 -3.51 -25.62 25.67
C GLN A 326 -3.59 -25.73 27.20
N GLY A 327 -4.38 -24.88 27.84
CA GLY A 327 -4.50 -24.77 29.29
C GLY A 327 -3.19 -24.45 30.03
N GLY A 328 -3.29 -24.17 31.33
CA GLY A 328 -2.15 -23.80 32.15
C GLY A 328 -2.52 -23.11 33.45
N THR A 329 -1.55 -22.39 34.02
CA THR A 329 -1.71 -21.60 35.25
C THR A 329 -1.39 -20.13 34.98
N PHE A 330 -2.30 -19.25 35.36
CA PHE A 330 -2.16 -17.80 35.33
C PHE A 330 -2.00 -17.28 36.76
N THR A 331 -0.87 -16.63 37.05
CA THR A 331 -0.62 -16.01 38.36
C THR A 331 -0.91 -14.51 38.28
N TYR A 332 -1.81 -14.03 39.15
CA TYR A 332 -2.17 -12.61 39.27
C TYR A 332 -2.35 -12.22 40.74
N LYS A 333 -1.58 -11.23 41.22
CA LYS A 333 -1.59 -10.77 42.62
C LYS A 333 -1.50 -11.96 43.61
N ASP A 334 -0.47 -12.79 43.42
CA ASP A 334 -0.18 -14.01 44.21
C ASP A 334 -1.24 -15.13 44.17
N LYS A 335 -2.25 -15.02 43.31
CA LYS A 335 -3.22 -16.10 43.09
C LYS A 335 -2.92 -16.86 41.81
N ASN A 336 -2.84 -18.17 41.92
CA ASN A 336 -2.76 -19.07 40.76
C ASN A 336 -4.17 -19.46 40.33
N ILE A 337 -4.47 -19.23 39.06
CA ILE A 337 -5.73 -19.54 38.41
C ILE A 337 -5.43 -20.57 37.34
N GLU A 338 -6.07 -21.74 37.39
CA GLU A 338 -5.99 -22.71 36.30
C GLU A 338 -6.89 -22.26 35.16
N PHE A 339 -6.37 -22.32 33.94
CA PHE A 339 -7.12 -21.97 32.75
C PHE A 339 -7.12 -23.12 31.76
N SER A 340 -8.22 -23.26 31.02
CA SER A 340 -8.34 -24.12 29.84
C SER A 340 -7.95 -23.36 28.57
N LYS A 341 -8.24 -22.06 28.53
CA LYS A 341 -7.86 -21.13 27.47
C LYS A 341 -7.47 -19.77 28.05
N ILE A 342 -6.58 -19.03 27.39
CA ILE A 342 -6.35 -17.61 27.71
C ILE A 342 -6.18 -16.82 26.41
N GLU A 343 -6.78 -15.63 26.35
CA GLU A 343 -6.59 -14.70 25.24
C GLU A 343 -5.94 -13.42 25.75
N ILE A 344 -5.07 -12.82 24.94
CA ILE A 344 -4.32 -11.61 25.30
C ILE A 344 -4.45 -10.61 24.16
N ASP A 345 -4.74 -9.36 24.47
CA ASP A 345 -4.79 -8.31 23.45
C ASP A 345 -3.44 -8.12 22.74
N ARG A 346 -3.49 -8.11 21.41
CA ARG A 346 -2.35 -7.88 20.50
C ARG A 346 -2.18 -6.39 20.15
N PHE A 347 -3.27 -5.64 20.13
CA PHE A 347 -3.31 -4.20 19.92
C PHE A 347 -4.13 -3.54 21.04
N VAL A 348 -3.52 -2.67 21.85
CA VAL A 348 -4.21 -2.02 22.98
C VAL A 348 -4.61 -0.60 22.57
N PRO A 349 -5.92 -0.27 22.48
CA PRO A 349 -6.35 1.07 22.12
C PRO A 349 -6.07 2.07 23.25
N ALA A 350 -5.56 3.25 22.91
CA ALA A 350 -5.43 4.33 23.88
C ALA A 350 -6.82 4.91 24.20
N LYS A 351 -7.24 4.82 25.48
CA LYS A 351 -8.57 5.14 26.04
C LYS A 351 -9.18 6.51 25.68
N LYS A 352 -8.50 7.39 24.93
CA LYS A 352 -8.98 8.75 24.61
C LYS A 352 -8.99 9.12 23.13
N SER A 353 -8.47 8.32 22.21
CA SER A 353 -8.36 8.73 20.80
C SER A 353 -8.88 7.73 19.78
N GLY A 354 -9.25 6.50 20.16
CA GLY A 354 -9.57 5.46 19.18
C GLY A 354 -8.39 5.12 18.26
N MET A 355 -7.16 5.47 18.68
CA MET A 355 -5.92 5.10 18.03
C MET A 355 -5.32 3.89 18.75
N ALA A 356 -4.89 2.88 17.99
CA ALA A 356 -3.87 1.96 18.47
C ALA A 356 -2.60 2.79 18.70
N SER A 357 -2.20 2.96 19.96
CA SER A 357 -0.99 3.70 20.28
C SER A 357 0.12 2.75 20.66
N LEU A 358 1.34 3.07 20.23
CA LEU A 358 2.59 2.56 20.81
C LEU A 358 2.89 3.24 22.16
N ASP A 359 1.89 3.87 22.81
CA ASP A 359 2.06 4.62 24.06
C ASP A 359 2.20 3.71 25.28
N LEU A 360 3.04 4.16 26.20
CA LEU A 360 3.77 3.39 27.18
C LEU A 360 2.99 3.07 28.46
N THR A 361 1.70 3.42 28.54
CA THR A 361 0.93 3.45 29.79
C THR A 361 -0.26 2.48 29.84
N VAL A 362 -0.64 1.83 28.73
CA VAL A 362 -1.80 0.94 28.71
C VAL A 362 -1.34 -0.51 28.67
N LYS A 363 -1.71 -1.28 29.70
CA LYS A 363 -1.34 -2.70 29.84
C LYS A 363 -2.37 -3.56 29.09
N PRO A 364 -1.96 -4.64 28.39
CA PRO A 364 -2.87 -5.50 27.64
C PRO A 364 -3.88 -6.16 28.58
N THR A 365 -5.10 -6.37 28.08
CA THR A 365 -6.09 -7.16 28.78
C THR A 365 -5.87 -8.64 28.49
N ILE A 366 -6.03 -9.44 29.53
CA ILE A 366 -5.86 -10.89 29.53
C ILE A 366 -7.21 -11.50 29.93
N TYR A 367 -7.75 -12.35 29.07
CA TYR A 367 -9.03 -13.03 29.25
C TYR A 367 -8.76 -14.48 29.62
N VAL A 368 -9.05 -14.86 30.87
CA VAL A 368 -8.74 -16.19 31.42
C VAL A 368 -9.99 -17.04 31.45
N TYR A 369 -9.99 -18.19 30.79
CA TYR A 369 -11.13 -19.11 30.72
C TYR A 369 -10.86 -20.29 31.64
N GLU A 370 -11.53 -20.33 32.80
CA GLU A 370 -11.34 -21.41 33.77
C GLU A 370 -12.05 -22.69 33.32
N ASN A 371 -13.29 -22.61 32.82
CA ASN A 371 -14.10 -23.77 32.38
C ASN A 371 -15.02 -23.47 31.17
N THR A 372 -14.44 -22.81 30.16
CA THR A 372 -14.99 -22.56 28.81
C THR A 372 -16.46 -22.13 28.74
N GLU A 373 -16.69 -20.83 28.90
CA GLU A 373 -17.69 -20.05 28.15
C GLU A 373 -17.56 -18.56 28.48
N ASN A 374 -17.26 -18.21 29.74
CA ASN A 374 -17.07 -16.83 30.18
C ASN A 374 -15.63 -16.60 30.66
N PRO A 375 -14.85 -15.70 30.02
CA PRO A 375 -13.54 -15.35 30.54
C PRO A 375 -13.63 -14.36 31.70
N ILE A 376 -12.68 -14.47 32.62
CA ILE A 376 -12.41 -13.44 33.62
C ILE A 376 -11.40 -12.47 33.03
N GLU A 377 -11.74 -11.18 33.07
CA GLU A 377 -10.90 -10.11 32.57
C GLU A 377 -9.83 -9.72 33.61
N HIS A 378 -8.56 -9.75 33.20
CA HIS A 378 -7.43 -9.32 34.00
C HIS A 378 -6.58 -8.32 33.22
N ILE A 379 -6.43 -7.11 33.74
CA ILE A 379 -5.45 -6.16 33.21
C ILE A 379 -4.06 -6.66 33.60
N SER A 380 -3.19 -6.89 32.60
CA SER A 380 -1.81 -7.35 32.81
C SER A 380 -1.10 -6.50 33.87
N ALA A 381 -0.39 -7.13 34.81
CA ALA A 381 0.42 -6.49 35.85
C ALA A 381 1.90 -6.92 35.70
N GLU A 382 2.82 -6.21 36.38
CA GLU A 382 4.26 -6.56 36.32
C GLU A 382 4.56 -7.93 36.92
N GLU A 383 3.70 -8.41 37.82
CA GLU A 383 3.77 -9.72 38.48
C GLU A 383 2.96 -10.81 37.76
N THR A 384 2.40 -10.52 36.58
CA THR A 384 1.62 -11.49 35.82
C THR A 384 2.52 -12.54 35.20
N LYS A 385 2.29 -13.81 35.56
CA LYS A 385 2.99 -14.98 35.02
C LYS A 385 1.98 -15.94 34.41
N ILE A 386 2.22 -16.39 33.18
CA ILE A 386 1.43 -17.44 32.55
C ILE A 386 2.35 -18.65 32.38
N VAL A 387 1.91 -19.84 32.79
CA VAL A 387 2.62 -21.09 32.58
C VAL A 387 1.69 -22.04 31.84
N THR A 388 2.07 -22.48 30.66
CA THR A 388 1.29 -23.44 29.88
C THR A 388 1.36 -24.83 30.51
N LYS A 389 0.43 -25.73 30.17
CA LYS A 389 0.38 -27.10 30.70
C LYS A 389 1.66 -27.91 30.47
N ASP A 390 2.40 -27.61 29.41
CA ASP A 390 3.71 -28.20 29.10
C ASP A 390 4.90 -27.52 29.83
N GLY A 391 4.62 -26.65 30.81
CA GLY A 391 5.59 -26.04 31.70
C GLY A 391 6.33 -24.84 31.12
N LYS A 392 5.91 -24.30 29.96
CA LYS A 392 6.55 -23.11 29.38
C LYS A 392 5.99 -21.85 30.05
N GLU A 393 6.90 -20.99 30.50
CA GLU A 393 6.53 -19.72 31.12
C GLU A 393 6.44 -18.64 30.04
N ILE A 394 5.30 -17.96 29.95
CA ILE A 394 5.10 -16.77 29.12
C ILE A 394 5.28 -15.54 30.00
N ILE A 395 6.22 -14.69 29.58
CA ILE A 395 6.50 -13.41 30.21
C ILE A 395 6.28 -12.28 29.23
N PHE A 396 5.74 -11.17 29.70
CA PHE A 396 5.56 -9.98 28.88
C PHE A 396 6.77 -9.06 29.03
N LYS A 397 7.39 -8.67 27.92
CA LYS A 397 8.49 -7.70 27.91
C LYS A 397 8.20 -6.57 26.96
N LYS A 398 8.74 -5.40 27.32
CA LYS A 398 8.74 -4.23 26.47
C LYS A 398 9.86 -4.34 25.44
N ASP A 399 9.50 -4.31 24.16
CA ASP A 399 10.44 -4.29 23.03
C ASP A 399 10.03 -3.21 22.03
N LYS A 400 10.94 -2.27 21.75
CA LYS A 400 10.74 -1.10 20.87
C LYS A 400 9.42 -0.34 21.12
N GLY A 401 9.00 -0.25 22.39
CA GLY A 401 7.78 0.47 22.80
C GLY A 401 6.51 -0.37 22.87
N ALA A 402 6.52 -1.63 22.42
CA ALA A 402 5.38 -2.54 22.51
C ALA A 402 5.58 -3.60 23.60
N ILE A 403 4.52 -3.99 24.32
CA ILE A 403 4.53 -5.14 25.23
C ILE A 403 4.32 -6.40 24.38
N LYS A 404 5.30 -7.31 24.37
CA LYS A 404 5.27 -8.58 23.64
C LYS A 404 5.38 -9.76 24.62
N PRO A 405 4.65 -10.86 24.40
CA PRO A 405 4.87 -12.10 25.13
C PRO A 405 6.15 -12.81 24.65
N TYR A 406 6.83 -13.52 25.54
CA TYR A 406 8.05 -14.30 25.29
C TYR A 406 7.96 -15.65 26.01
N LEU A 407 8.47 -16.71 25.41
CA LEU A 407 8.65 -17.99 26.11
C LEU A 407 9.97 -18.00 26.85
N LYS A 408 9.89 -18.45 28.09
CA LYS A 408 11.03 -18.75 28.92
C LYS A 408 11.05 -20.25 29.17
N GLN A 409 12.08 -20.92 28.65
CA GLN A 409 12.38 -22.31 28.95
C GLN A 409 13.75 -22.34 29.64
N THR A 410 13.81 -22.90 30.85
CA THR A 410 15.07 -23.23 31.56
C THR A 410 16.16 -22.14 31.50
N GLY A 411 15.81 -20.92 31.90
CA GLY A 411 16.79 -19.85 32.14
C GLY A 411 17.39 -19.18 30.89
N LYS A 412 17.00 -19.58 29.67
CA LYS A 412 17.33 -18.87 28.43
C LYS A 412 16.07 -18.29 27.78
N LEU A 413 16.16 -17.05 27.28
CA LEU A 413 15.14 -16.43 26.45
C LEU A 413 15.16 -17.11 25.08
N LEU A 414 14.11 -17.86 24.77
CA LEU A 414 13.93 -18.51 23.49
C LEU A 414 12.76 -17.82 22.80
N GLU A 415 13.09 -16.75 22.09
CA GLU A 415 12.24 -16.08 21.09
C GLU A 415 10.95 -15.43 21.64
N SER A 416 10.41 -14.47 20.87
CA SER A 416 9.09 -13.90 21.14
C SER A 416 8.05 -15.02 21.06
N TYR A 417 7.09 -15.02 22.00
CA TYR A 417 5.97 -15.93 21.91
C TYR A 417 5.18 -15.58 20.67
N LYS A 418 5.00 -16.60 19.86
CA LYS A 418 4.94 -16.52 18.43
C LYS A 418 3.48 -16.45 18.05
#